data_AF-A0A947HC55-F1
#
_entry.id   AF-A0A947HC55-F1
#
_cell.length_a   1.000
_cell.length_b   1.000
_cell.length_c   1.000
_cell.angle_alpha   90.00
_cell.angle_beta   90.00
_cell.angle_gamma   90.00
#
_symmetry.space_group_name_H-M   'P 1'
#
loop_
_entity.id
_entity.type
_entity.pdbx_description
1 polymer ?
#
loop_
_entity_poly.entity_id
_entity_poly.type
_entity_poly.pdbx_seq_one_letter_code
_entity_poly.pdbx_strand_id
1 'polypeptide(L)'
;MCKYTTYKLRNIWYNPCMYNYDLTSLIYRPGRHKERFESPFGQQLWAFLIEPQTLHTLVITSRLRHPAVEGIDEDLRLRFEKELAPLDQTDKDNYKRMIGHMIRQIMDNLGYELDSQHLKTRSPNNKLFSSGSRYRRRGALYSGSDHDES
;
A
#
# COMPACT_ATOMS: atom_id res chain seq x y z
N MET A 1 -27.21 -13.62 -4.53
CA MET A 1 -26.53 -14.90 -4.22
C MET A 1 -25.18 -14.90 -4.94
N CYS A 2 -24.09 -14.71 -4.20
CA CYS A 2 -22.74 -14.72 -4.77
C CYS A 2 -22.35 -16.17 -5.09
N LYS A 3 -22.04 -16.46 -6.35
CA LYS A 3 -21.71 -17.82 -6.81
C LYS A 3 -20.25 -18.12 -6.45
N TYR A 4 -20.04 -19.17 -5.65
CA TYR A 4 -18.74 -19.65 -5.20
C TYR A 4 -17.90 -20.14 -6.39
N THR A 5 -16.80 -19.44 -6.68
CA THR A 5 -15.72 -20.00 -7.49
C THR A 5 -14.43 -19.86 -6.70
N THR A 6 -14.05 -20.93 -5.99
CA THR A 6 -12.81 -21.01 -5.23
C THR A 6 -11.65 -21.27 -6.18
N TYR A 7 -10.68 -20.36 -6.22
CA TYR A 7 -9.43 -20.56 -6.95
C TYR A 7 -8.33 -20.98 -5.98
N LYS A 8 -7.66 -22.11 -6.25
CA LYS A 8 -6.56 -22.64 -5.44
C LYS A 8 -5.24 -22.04 -5.92
N LEU A 9 -4.71 -21.06 -5.17
CA LEU A 9 -3.32 -20.63 -5.27
C LEU A 9 -2.63 -20.92 -3.93
N ARG A 10 -1.61 -21.80 -3.94
CA ARG A 10 -0.66 -22.03 -2.85
C ARG A 10 -1.27 -22.15 -1.43
N ASN A 11 -2.19 -23.10 -1.25
CA ASN A 11 -2.69 -23.57 0.06
C ASN A 11 -3.42 -22.56 0.97
N ILE A 12 -3.95 -21.46 0.43
CA ILE A 12 -4.83 -20.53 1.18
C ILE A 12 -6.21 -20.52 0.53
N TRP A 13 -7.26 -20.69 1.33
CA TRP A 13 -8.65 -20.58 0.88
C TRP A 13 -9.01 -19.09 0.70
N TYR A 14 -9.27 -18.67 -0.53
CA TYR A 14 -9.67 -17.30 -0.84
C TYR A 14 -11.20 -17.17 -0.79
N ASN A 15 -11.71 -16.32 0.11
CA ASN A 15 -13.11 -15.89 0.14
C ASN A 15 -13.22 -14.46 -0.43
N PRO A 16 -13.73 -14.27 -1.66
CA PRO A 16 -13.88 -12.95 -2.29
C PRO A 16 -14.87 -12.02 -1.56
N CYS A 17 -15.66 -12.54 -0.63
CA CYS A 17 -16.78 -11.85 -0.01
C CYS A 17 -16.39 -10.90 1.14
N MET A 18 -15.13 -10.93 1.62
CA MET A 18 -14.75 -10.27 2.87
C MET A 18 -14.13 -8.87 2.70
N TYR A 19 -13.75 -8.46 1.48
CA TYR A 19 -13.06 -7.19 1.24
C TYR A 19 -13.66 -6.43 0.06
N ASN A 20 -14.85 -5.87 0.26
CA ASN A 20 -15.46 -4.98 -0.72
C ASN A 20 -14.97 -3.55 -0.46
N TYR A 21 -13.74 -3.25 -0.91
CA TYR A 21 -13.26 -1.87 -0.96
C TYR A 21 -14.00 -1.15 -2.08
N ASP A 22 -14.69 -0.05 -1.76
CA ASP A 22 -15.29 0.80 -2.79
C ASP A 22 -14.20 1.62 -3.49
N LEU A 23 -13.91 1.23 -4.73
CA LEU A 23 -12.95 1.90 -5.60
C LEU A 23 -13.63 2.69 -6.72
N THR A 24 -14.97 2.82 -6.70
CA THR A 24 -15.72 3.45 -7.80
C THR A 24 -15.31 4.90 -8.05
N SER A 25 -14.88 5.61 -7.00
CA SER A 25 -14.37 6.97 -7.07
C SER A 25 -12.85 7.09 -7.17
N LEU A 26 -12.11 5.97 -7.14
CA LEU A 26 -10.66 6.02 -7.07
C LEU A 26 -10.04 6.32 -8.44
N ILE A 27 -9.69 7.59 -8.66
CA ILE A 27 -8.93 8.05 -9.81
C ILE A 27 -7.59 8.58 -9.33
N TYR A 28 -6.49 7.97 -9.77
CA TYR A 28 -5.15 8.48 -9.45
C TYR A 28 -4.90 9.83 -10.09
N ARG A 29 -4.49 10.81 -9.28
CA ARG A 29 -4.10 12.15 -9.72
C ARG A 29 -2.59 12.27 -9.65
N PRO A 30 -1.82 12.09 -10.74
CA PRO A 30 -0.37 11.92 -10.65
C PRO A 30 0.41 13.20 -10.31
N GLY A 31 -0.13 14.38 -10.61
CA GLY A 31 0.57 15.65 -10.39
C GLY A 31 1.94 15.66 -11.07
N ARG A 32 3.00 15.96 -10.30
CA ARG A 32 4.40 15.95 -10.80
C ARG A 32 4.91 14.57 -11.25
N HIS A 33 4.20 13.49 -10.95
CA HIS A 33 4.57 12.12 -11.32
C HIS A 33 3.94 11.68 -12.65
N LYS A 34 3.29 12.59 -13.40
CA LYS A 34 2.51 12.29 -14.61
C LYS A 34 3.30 11.48 -15.64
N GLU A 35 4.48 11.97 -16.03
CA GLU A 35 5.33 11.30 -17.03
C GLU A 35 5.67 9.86 -16.65
N ARG A 36 6.06 9.61 -15.39
CA ARG A 36 6.37 8.26 -14.89
C ARG A 36 5.13 7.39 -14.78
N PHE A 37 3.99 7.97 -14.40
CA PHE A 37 2.73 7.25 -14.32
C PHE A 37 2.26 6.79 -15.70
N GLU A 38 2.40 7.62 -16.73
CA GLU A 38 2.00 7.30 -18.11
C GLU A 38 2.88 6.20 -18.75
N SER A 39 4.02 5.89 -18.16
CA SER A 39 4.85 4.76 -18.58
C SER A 39 4.16 3.40 -18.34
N PRO A 40 4.50 2.35 -19.11
CA PRO A 40 3.98 1.00 -18.87
C PRO A 40 4.24 0.50 -17.45
N PHE A 41 5.39 0.84 -16.86
CA PHE A 41 5.73 0.44 -15.50
C PHE A 41 4.89 1.20 -14.45
N GLY A 42 4.68 2.50 -14.65
CA GLY A 42 3.81 3.31 -13.79
C GLY A 42 2.37 2.81 -13.73
N GLN A 43 1.82 2.40 -14.88
CA GLN A 43 0.48 1.79 -14.95
C GLN A 43 0.42 0.43 -14.24
N GLN A 44 1.45 -0.40 -14.40
CA GLN A 44 1.53 -1.70 -13.71
C GLN A 44 1.61 -1.55 -12.19
N LEU A 45 2.37 -0.56 -11.70
CA LEU A 45 2.43 -0.25 -10.27
C LEU A 45 1.05 0.15 -9.74
N TRP A 46 0.33 1.01 -10.45
CA TRP A 46 -1.02 1.40 -10.06
C TRP A 46 -1.97 0.21 -10.03
N ALA A 47 -1.98 -0.61 -11.08
CA ALA A 47 -2.79 -1.81 -11.16
C ALA A 47 -2.53 -2.76 -9.98
N PHE A 48 -1.26 -2.98 -9.62
CA PHE A 48 -0.88 -3.77 -8.46
C PHE A 48 -1.40 -3.19 -7.14
N LEU A 49 -1.29 -1.86 -6.95
CA LEU A 49 -1.67 -1.20 -5.71
C LEU A 49 -3.19 -1.24 -5.44
N ILE A 50 -3.99 -1.35 -6.49
CA ILE A 50 -5.47 -1.44 -6.38
C ILE A 50 -5.98 -2.89 -6.38
N GLU A 51 -5.10 -3.89 -6.41
CA GLU A 51 -5.51 -5.29 -6.22
C GLU A 51 -6.11 -5.48 -4.81
N PRO A 52 -7.20 -6.26 -4.65
CA PRO A 52 -7.87 -6.42 -3.36
C PRO A 52 -6.95 -6.87 -2.22
N GLN A 53 -5.99 -7.75 -2.51
CA GLN A 53 -5.00 -8.24 -1.55
C GLN A 53 -4.06 -7.10 -1.11
N THR A 54 -3.56 -6.31 -2.06
CA THR A 54 -2.67 -5.18 -1.78
C THR A 54 -3.37 -4.13 -0.93
N LEU A 55 -4.61 -3.77 -1.28
CA LEU A 55 -5.44 -2.85 -0.50
C LEU A 55 -5.66 -3.34 0.92
N HIS A 56 -5.97 -4.64 1.07
CA HIS A 56 -6.15 -5.26 2.36
C HIS A 56 -4.89 -5.16 3.23
N THR A 57 -3.74 -5.50 2.65
CA THR A 57 -2.45 -5.44 3.34
C THR A 57 -2.12 -4.01 3.77
N LEU A 58 -2.28 -3.00 2.90
CA LEU A 58 -2.06 -1.58 3.24
C LEU A 58 -2.90 -1.14 4.46
N VAL A 59 -4.16 -1.56 4.51
CA VAL A 59 -5.09 -1.27 5.61
C VAL A 59 -4.67 -1.98 6.90
N ILE A 60 -4.38 -3.28 6.84
CA ILE A 60 -4.00 -4.07 8.02
C ILE A 60 -2.68 -3.57 8.60
N THR A 61 -1.66 -3.34 7.77
CA THR A 61 -0.37 -2.82 8.20
C THR A 61 -0.53 -1.46 8.90
N SER A 62 -1.39 -0.59 8.37
CA SER A 62 -1.70 0.69 9.01
C SER A 62 -2.41 0.51 10.37
N ARG A 63 -3.36 -0.42 10.47
CA ARG A 63 -4.06 -0.75 11.73
C ARG A 63 -3.12 -1.31 12.80
N LEU A 64 -2.11 -2.08 12.39
CA LEU A 64 -1.03 -2.57 13.26
C LEU A 64 -0.04 -1.47 13.66
N ARG A 65 -0.33 -0.22 13.31
CA ARG A 65 0.49 0.96 13.58
C ARG A 65 1.85 0.98 12.87
N HIS A 66 1.92 0.36 11.70
CA HIS A 66 3.14 0.32 10.88
C HIS A 66 2.98 1.20 9.62
N PRO A 67 4.09 1.57 8.96
CA PRO A 67 4.01 2.24 7.66
C PRO A 67 3.28 1.34 6.67
N ALA A 68 2.27 1.83 5.94
CA ALA A 68 1.46 1.00 5.06
C ALA A 68 2.30 0.25 4.01
N VAL A 69 3.30 0.92 3.45
CA VAL A 69 4.20 0.35 2.44
C VAL A 69 5.01 -0.84 2.96
N GLU A 70 5.22 -0.96 4.27
CA GLU A 70 5.95 -2.10 4.88
C GLU A 70 5.27 -3.43 4.57
N GLY A 71 3.93 -3.46 4.54
CA GLY A 71 3.18 -4.70 4.32
C GLY A 71 3.30 -5.24 2.89
N ILE A 72 3.61 -4.38 1.93
CA ILE A 72 3.67 -4.72 0.51
C ILE A 72 5.10 -4.68 -0.05
N ASP A 73 6.10 -4.37 0.77
CA ASP A 73 7.49 -4.16 0.35
C ASP A 73 8.06 -5.40 -0.38
N GLU A 74 7.84 -6.59 0.20
CA GLU A 74 8.31 -7.85 -0.38
C GLU A 74 7.59 -8.19 -1.69
N ASP A 75 6.26 -8.12 -1.71
CA ASP A 75 5.46 -8.40 -2.91
C ASP A 75 5.82 -7.44 -4.05
N LEU A 76 6.00 -6.15 -3.74
CA LEU A 76 6.38 -5.14 -4.72
C LEU A 76 7.78 -5.44 -5.27
N ARG A 77 8.74 -5.78 -4.40
CA ARG A 77 10.10 -6.14 -4.81
C ARG A 77 10.10 -7.39 -5.70
N LEU A 78 9.45 -8.47 -5.27
CA LEU A 78 9.43 -9.73 -6.02
C LEU A 78 8.75 -9.60 -7.37
N ARG A 79 7.67 -8.81 -7.44
CA ARG A 79 6.90 -8.64 -8.67
C ARG A 79 7.60 -7.75 -9.69
N PHE A 80 8.28 -6.70 -9.24
CA PHE A 80 8.83 -5.66 -10.10
C PHE A 80 10.36 -5.59 -10.10
N GLU A 81 11.04 -6.67 -9.68
CA GLU A 81 12.51 -6.72 -9.64
C GLU A 81 13.12 -6.46 -11.02
N LYS A 82 12.51 -6.97 -12.10
CA LYS A 82 13.02 -6.84 -13.47
C LYS A 82 12.97 -5.40 -13.97
N GLU A 83 11.93 -4.67 -13.56
CA GLU A 83 11.71 -3.26 -13.90
C GLU A 83 12.54 -2.34 -13.01
N LEU A 84 12.70 -2.68 -11.72
CA LEU A 84 13.41 -1.86 -10.75
C LEU A 84 14.93 -2.06 -10.80
N ALA A 85 15.44 -3.27 -10.99
CA ALA A 85 16.86 -3.58 -10.97
C ALA A 85 17.71 -2.71 -11.93
N PRO A 86 17.34 -2.55 -13.22
CA PRO A 86 18.17 -1.81 -14.19
C PRO A 86 18.13 -0.29 -14.01
N LEU A 87 17.19 0.24 -13.22
CA LEU A 87 17.11 1.69 -12.98
C LEU A 87 18.29 2.19 -12.15
N ASP A 88 18.70 3.43 -12.41
CA ASP A 88 19.63 4.12 -11.53
C ASP A 88 18.95 4.47 -10.18
N GLN A 89 19.76 4.92 -9.22
CA GLN A 89 19.27 5.24 -7.89
C GLN A 89 18.28 6.41 -7.88
N THR A 90 18.46 7.39 -8.77
CA THR A 90 17.60 8.59 -8.86
C THR A 90 16.20 8.20 -9.32
N ASP A 91 16.10 7.36 -10.34
CA ASP A 91 14.83 6.88 -10.84
C ASP A 91 14.15 5.92 -9.85
N LYS A 92 14.91 5.03 -9.20
CA LYS A 92 14.40 4.21 -8.09
C LYS A 92 13.73 5.09 -7.02
N ASP A 93 14.39 6.17 -6.60
CA ASP A 93 13.85 7.06 -5.57
C ASP A 93 12.62 7.84 -6.07
N ASN A 94 12.59 8.23 -7.34
CA ASN A 94 11.41 8.86 -7.94
C ASN A 94 10.21 7.91 -8.03
N TYR A 95 10.42 6.64 -8.36
CA TYR A 95 9.37 5.61 -8.33
C TYR A 95 8.89 5.35 -6.90
N LYS A 96 9.78 5.26 -5.91
CA LYS A 96 9.39 5.12 -4.50
C LYS A 96 8.50 6.28 -4.02
N ARG A 97 8.85 7.52 -4.40
CA ARG A 97 8.03 8.71 -4.10
C ARG A 97 6.67 8.65 -4.77
N MET A 98 6.61 8.19 -6.03
CA MET A 98 5.35 7.99 -6.75
C MET A 98 4.48 6.91 -6.09
N ILE A 99 5.06 5.77 -5.69
CA ILE A 99 4.36 4.70 -4.98
C ILE A 99 3.78 5.22 -3.65
N GLY A 100 4.57 5.96 -2.87
CA GLY A 100 4.08 6.58 -1.64
C GLY A 100 2.92 7.56 -1.89
N HIS A 101 2.97 8.30 -2.99
CA HIS A 101 1.89 9.20 -3.41
C HIS A 101 0.61 8.46 -3.83
N MET A 102 0.75 7.36 -4.57
CA MET A 102 -0.37 6.47 -4.93
C MET A 102 -1.03 5.88 -3.69
N ILE A 103 -0.24 5.30 -2.78
CA ILE A 103 -0.72 4.74 -1.51
C ILE A 103 -1.49 5.79 -0.71
N ARG A 104 -1.01 7.04 -0.66
CA ARG A 104 -1.72 8.12 0.04
C ARG A 104 -3.12 8.34 -0.52
N GLN A 105 -3.27 8.42 -1.85
CA GLN A 105 -4.58 8.64 -2.48
C GLN A 105 -5.51 7.43 -2.31
N ILE A 106 -4.95 6.22 -2.38
CA ILE A 106 -5.67 4.99 -2.08
C ILE A 106 -6.22 5.04 -0.65
N MET A 107 -5.35 5.25 0.34
CA MET A 107 -5.75 5.27 1.75
C MET A 107 -6.78 6.38 2.03
N ASP A 108 -6.62 7.56 1.42
CA ASP A 108 -7.59 8.65 1.52
C ASP A 108 -8.98 8.26 0.99
N ASN A 109 -9.04 7.63 -0.19
CA ASN A 109 -10.28 7.12 -0.77
C ASN A 109 -10.93 6.02 0.11
N LEU A 110 -10.12 5.22 0.81
CA LEU A 110 -10.60 4.22 1.76
C LEU A 110 -11.06 4.81 3.12
N GLY A 111 -11.09 6.14 3.26
CA GLY A 111 -11.50 6.82 4.48
C GLY A 111 -10.43 6.80 5.58
N TYR A 112 -9.16 6.63 5.21
CA TYR A 112 -8.02 6.79 6.11
C TYR A 112 -7.37 8.16 5.91
N GLU A 113 -6.73 8.66 6.94
CA GLU A 113 -5.95 9.89 6.88
C GLU A 113 -4.52 9.64 7.35
N LEU A 114 -3.62 10.52 6.92
CA LEU A 114 -2.23 10.44 7.32
C LEU A 114 -2.11 10.67 8.83
N ASP A 115 -1.49 9.72 9.53
CA ASP A 115 -1.26 9.80 10.97
C ASP A 115 0.20 10.13 11.30
N SER A 116 1.14 9.53 10.58
CA SER A 116 2.58 9.79 10.78
C SER A 116 3.37 9.50 9.51
N GLN A 117 4.48 10.23 9.32
CA GLN A 117 5.38 10.09 8.17
C GLN A 117 6.81 9.79 8.62
N HIS A 118 7.65 9.35 7.68
CA HIS A 118 9.07 9.06 7.91
C HIS A 118 9.31 7.98 8.98
N LEU A 119 8.32 7.11 9.19
CA LEU A 119 8.44 5.99 10.09
C LEU A 119 9.33 4.93 9.44
N LYS A 120 10.38 4.50 10.16
CA LYS A 120 11.29 3.45 9.69
C LYS A 120 10.52 2.16 9.46
N THR A 121 10.72 1.54 8.31
CA THR A 121 10.20 0.19 8.06
C THR A 121 11.00 -0.82 8.88
N ARG A 122 10.35 -1.87 9.36
CA ARG A 122 10.98 -2.88 10.23
C ARG A 122 11.37 -4.18 9.52
N SER A 123 11.02 -4.34 8.24
CA SER A 123 11.25 -5.59 7.50
C SER A 123 12.73 -6.01 7.48
N PRO A 124 13.15 -7.11 8.09
CA PRO A 124 14.57 -7.33 8.41
C PRO A 124 15.50 -7.49 7.19
N ASN A 125 14.98 -7.83 5.99
CA ASN A 125 15.81 -8.18 4.83
C ASN A 125 15.34 -7.50 3.51
N ASN A 126 16.32 -7.10 2.68
CA ASN A 126 16.15 -6.66 1.29
C ASN A 126 15.05 -5.59 1.06
N LYS A 127 15.06 -4.54 1.89
CA LYS A 127 14.06 -3.47 1.90
C LYS A 127 14.10 -2.63 0.63
N LEU A 128 12.97 -2.48 -0.05
CA LEU A 128 12.84 -1.45 -1.08
C LEU A 128 12.63 -0.07 -0.44
N PHE A 129 11.87 0.00 0.65
CA PHE A 129 11.58 1.23 1.39
C PHE A 129 12.27 1.26 2.76
N SER A 130 13.04 2.30 3.04
CA SER A 130 13.66 2.53 4.36
C SER A 130 12.70 3.18 5.36
N SER A 131 11.71 3.92 4.86
CA SER A 131 10.68 4.57 5.65
C SER A 131 9.38 4.70 4.86
N GLY A 132 8.28 4.97 5.56
CA GLY A 132 6.98 5.17 4.95
C GLY A 132 6.02 5.99 5.82
N SER A 133 4.76 5.99 5.42
CA SER A 133 3.66 6.67 6.12
C SER A 133 2.71 5.66 6.76
N ARG A 134 2.28 5.96 7.99
CA ARG A 134 1.19 5.26 8.68
C ARG A 134 -0.09 6.08 8.53
N TYR A 135 -1.20 5.38 8.44
CA TYR A 135 -2.52 5.98 8.33
C TYR A 135 -3.44 5.50 9.45
N ARG A 136 -4.40 6.34 9.83
CA ARG A 136 -5.47 6.01 10.78
C ARG A 136 -6.82 6.16 10.09
N ARG A 137 -7.84 5.46 10.56
CA ARG A 137 -9.20 5.65 10.03
C ARG A 137 -9.69 7.05 10.40
N ARG A 138 -10.24 7.80 9.44
CA ARG A 138 -10.82 9.13 9.69
C ARG A 138 -11.93 9.03 10.73
N GLY A 139 -11.92 9.91 11.72
CA GLY A 139 -12.89 9.89 12.82
C GLY A 139 -12.65 8.80 13.88
N ALA A 140 -11.56 8.03 13.79
CA ALA A 140 -11.13 7.22 14.93
C ALA A 140 -10.61 8.16 16.02
N LEU A 141 -11.45 8.45 17.01
CA LEU A 141 -10.99 8.97 18.30
C LEU A 141 -10.14 7.87 18.93
N TYR A 142 -8.82 8.05 18.95
CA TYR A 142 -8.01 7.28 19.87
C TYR A 142 -8.40 7.75 21.28
N SER A 143 -9.17 6.93 21.99
CA SER A 143 -9.26 7.00 23.44
C SER A 143 -7.87 6.69 24.00
N GLY A 144 -7.01 7.70 24.03
CA GLY A 144 -5.78 7.65 24.81
C GLY A 144 -6.13 7.74 26.27
N SER A 145 -6.34 6.58 26.89
CA SER A 145 -6.24 6.39 28.33
C SER A 145 -5.66 5.00 28.59
N ASP A 146 -4.47 4.76 28.07
CA ASP A 146 -3.57 3.83 28.75
C ASP A 146 -2.95 4.65 29.88
N HIS A 147 -3.51 4.41 31.07
CA HIS A 147 -3.03 4.93 32.33
C HIS A 147 -1.54 4.67 32.49
N ASP A 148 -0.83 5.69 33.00
CA ASP A 148 0.31 5.48 33.86
C ASP A 148 -0.02 4.37 34.88
N GLU A 149 0.74 3.28 34.86
CA GLU A 149 0.99 2.48 36.05
C GLU A 149 2.51 2.35 36.22
N SER A 150 2.97 3.25 37.10
CA SER A 150 4.07 3.19 38.08
C SER A 150 5.30 2.31 37.80
#